data_AF-A0A820LL98-F1
#
_entry.id   AF-A0A820LL98-F1
#
_cell.length_a   1.000
_cell.length_b   1.000
_cell.length_c   1.000
_cell.angle_alpha   90.00
_cell.angle_beta   90.00
_cell.angle_gamma   90.00
#
_symmetry.space_group_name_H-M   'P 1'
#
loop_
_entity.id
_entity.type
_entity.pdbx_description
1 polymer ?
#
loop_
_entity_poly.entity_id
_entity_poly.type
_entity_poly.pdbx_seq_one_letter_code
_entity_poly.pdbx_strand_id
1 'polypeptide(L)'
;MLDDVDQPVTNVYEEEVKRFRRENGTAGPVPVFGAWKSTLYRIRKTLLPPTPVSLSSIIIPDDMCYNNSKKEFLFCNSPTPHKVIAFASEQALKLLSNNPHWNGDGTFRTSPALFTQSYYFHVCDEFSMKPIIFSCCEDKSEESYRQLLQSLFTHATKNNIVLNPSTILIDFEQGMVNAINDVFPHALVKGCHFHFAQNIWKKIKKYNLVTLSKQENIRRQIANIIALPLIPPNEVNNCMEKIIDELCNYDTKFEKLTDYVIKNYIEDARFPVQMWNHFDTIGQRPRTNNHLEGYHRQLNARVRTNPDLWTWINEVKSSEESVMCRYEQEQAQKRTTRPRKGKYIQDDNKLMLAKKKYIEDQDFDTYQKTLRAVSHRYIHIIKDAKDSSDEE
;
A
#
# COMPACT_ATOMS: atom_id res chain seq x y z
N MET A 1 -0.60 38.20 -0.01
CA MET A 1 -1.67 37.25 0.39
C MET A 1 -1.56 35.88 -0.30
N LEU A 2 -0.98 35.78 -1.51
CA LEU A 2 -0.61 34.47 -2.08
C LEU A 2 0.56 33.79 -1.33
N ASP A 3 1.24 34.56 -0.48
CA ASP A 3 2.40 34.18 0.34
C ASP A 3 2.04 33.19 1.46
N ASP A 4 0.76 33.16 1.86
CA ASP A 4 0.23 32.13 2.73
C ASP A 4 -0.01 30.84 1.91
N VAL A 5 1.04 30.01 1.87
CA VAL A 5 1.04 28.70 1.21
C VAL A 5 0.12 27.67 1.89
N ASP A 6 -0.47 27.98 3.04
CA ASP A 6 -1.43 27.10 3.74
C ASP A 6 -2.90 27.42 3.35
N GLN A 7 -3.22 28.62 2.84
CA GLN A 7 -4.58 28.95 2.39
C GLN A 7 -4.90 28.47 0.96
N PRO A 8 -6.05 27.82 0.66
CA PRO A 8 -6.41 27.45 -0.71
C PRO A 8 -6.38 28.64 -1.68
N VAL A 9 -5.77 28.48 -2.87
CA VAL A 9 -5.65 29.54 -3.90
C VAL A 9 -7.03 30.10 -4.29
N THR A 10 -8.06 29.26 -4.27
CA THR A 10 -9.47 29.67 -4.46
C THR A 10 -9.92 30.67 -3.40
N ASN A 11 -9.60 30.41 -2.13
CA ASN A 11 -10.00 31.26 -1.02
C ASN A 11 -9.24 32.59 -1.05
N VAL A 12 -7.94 32.56 -1.35
CA VAL A 12 -7.14 33.77 -1.54
C VAL A 12 -7.72 34.63 -2.67
N TYR A 13 -8.05 34.01 -3.81
CA TYR A 13 -8.70 34.71 -4.93
C TYR A 13 -10.05 35.31 -4.50
N GLU A 14 -10.91 34.55 -3.84
CA GLU A 14 -12.22 35.01 -3.39
C GLU A 14 -12.13 36.17 -2.39
N GLU A 15 -11.23 36.10 -1.42
CA GLU A 15 -11.02 37.17 -0.43
C GLU A 15 -10.50 38.44 -1.10
N GLU A 16 -9.59 38.33 -2.06
CA GLU A 16 -9.10 39.49 -2.83
C GLU A 16 -10.20 40.10 -3.70
N VAL A 17 -11.05 39.29 -4.34
CA VAL A 17 -12.21 39.81 -5.10
C VAL A 17 -13.19 40.54 -4.17
N LYS A 18 -13.49 39.97 -3.00
CA LYS A 18 -14.35 40.62 -1.98
C LYS A 18 -13.74 41.93 -1.50
N ARG A 19 -12.43 41.94 -1.22
CA ARG A 19 -11.69 43.14 -0.82
C ARG A 19 -11.75 44.21 -1.89
N PHE A 20 -11.40 43.87 -3.13
CA PHE A 20 -11.47 44.79 -4.27
C PHE A 20 -12.86 45.39 -4.43
N ARG A 21 -13.92 44.58 -4.31
CA ARG A 21 -15.31 45.07 -4.35
C ARG A 21 -15.63 46.02 -3.20
N ARG A 22 -15.17 45.76 -1.97
CA ARG A 22 -15.39 46.66 -0.82
C ARG A 22 -14.73 48.02 -1.04
N GLU A 23 -13.53 48.03 -1.60
CA GLU A 23 -12.75 49.25 -1.86
C GLU A 23 -13.31 50.06 -3.06
N ASN A 24 -13.85 49.39 -4.08
CA ASN A 24 -14.25 50.01 -5.35
C ASN A 24 -15.77 50.05 -5.59
N GLY A 25 -16.59 49.56 -4.66
CA GLY A 25 -18.06 49.48 -4.77
C GLY A 25 -18.59 48.38 -5.71
N THR A 26 -17.80 47.96 -6.70
CA THR A 26 -18.10 46.88 -7.65
C THR A 26 -16.87 45.99 -7.88
N ALA A 27 -17.10 44.72 -8.24
CA ALA A 27 -16.02 43.83 -8.64
C ALA A 27 -15.50 44.13 -10.06
N GLY A 28 -16.24 44.89 -10.87
CA GLY A 28 -15.78 45.31 -12.21
C GLY A 28 -15.33 44.14 -13.10
N PRO A 29 -14.29 44.32 -13.93
CA PRO A 29 -13.79 43.30 -14.87
C PRO A 29 -12.84 42.28 -14.23
N VAL A 30 -12.94 42.02 -12.92
CA VAL A 30 -12.07 41.03 -12.25
C VAL A 30 -12.24 39.65 -12.92
N PRO A 31 -11.17 39.04 -13.46
CA PRO A 31 -11.26 37.80 -14.22
C PRO A 31 -11.71 36.63 -13.35
N VAL A 32 -12.68 35.85 -13.82
CA VAL A 32 -13.15 34.65 -13.11
C VAL A 32 -12.03 33.65 -12.80
N PHE A 33 -12.09 33.00 -11.63
CA PHE A 33 -11.04 32.11 -11.14
C PHE A 33 -10.55 31.09 -12.17
N GLY A 34 -11.46 30.46 -12.92
CA GLY A 34 -11.10 29.47 -13.94
C GLY A 34 -10.13 29.99 -15.00
N ALA A 35 -10.24 31.26 -15.40
CA ALA A 35 -9.38 31.87 -16.41
C ALA A 35 -7.96 32.15 -15.88
N TRP A 36 -7.81 32.36 -14.58
CA TRP A 36 -6.53 32.71 -13.94
C TRP A 36 -5.97 31.62 -13.04
N LYS A 37 -6.69 30.50 -12.87
CA LYS A 37 -6.29 29.38 -12.03
C LYS A 37 -4.85 28.98 -12.27
N SER A 38 -4.48 28.63 -13.50
CA SER A 38 -3.12 28.19 -13.84
C SER A 38 -2.07 29.26 -13.54
N THR A 39 -2.38 30.54 -13.76
CA THR A 39 -1.48 31.66 -13.46
C THR A 39 -1.27 31.83 -11.96
N LEU A 40 -2.34 31.79 -11.16
CA LEU A 40 -2.28 31.91 -9.70
C LEU A 40 -1.48 30.76 -9.07
N TYR A 41 -1.73 29.52 -9.52
CA TYR A 41 -0.94 28.37 -9.08
C TYR A 41 0.53 28.46 -9.53
N ARG A 42 0.81 29.03 -10.72
CA ARG A 42 2.18 29.27 -11.19
C ARG A 42 2.91 30.31 -10.33
N ILE A 43 2.25 31.42 -9.99
CA ILE A 43 2.80 32.44 -9.07
C ILE A 43 3.03 31.84 -7.68
N ARG A 44 2.10 31.03 -7.18
CA ARG A 44 2.30 30.37 -5.89
C ARG A 44 3.48 29.39 -5.91
N LYS A 45 3.70 28.71 -7.04
CA LYS A 45 4.88 27.86 -7.23
C LYS A 45 6.20 28.65 -7.21
N THR A 46 6.22 29.94 -7.58
CA THR A 46 7.43 30.76 -7.45
C THR A 46 7.76 31.16 -6.01
N LEU A 47 6.82 30.98 -5.07
CA LEU A 47 7.07 31.18 -3.64
C LEU A 47 7.70 29.94 -2.98
N LEU A 48 7.59 28.77 -3.62
CA LEU A 48 8.29 27.58 -3.20
C LEU A 48 9.73 27.62 -3.70
N PRO A 49 10.68 27.04 -2.96
CA PRO A 49 12.05 26.86 -3.44
C PRO A 49 12.08 26.12 -4.78
N PRO A 50 13.09 26.36 -5.64
CA PRO A 50 13.22 25.66 -6.91
C PRO A 50 13.09 24.15 -6.71
N THR A 51 12.29 23.50 -7.57
CA THR A 51 12.17 22.04 -7.51
C THR A 51 13.54 21.43 -7.79
N PRO A 52 14.03 20.49 -6.96
CA PRO A 52 15.30 19.83 -7.17
C PRO A 52 15.32 19.13 -8.53
N VAL A 53 16.46 19.17 -9.20
CA VAL A 53 16.66 18.55 -10.52
C VAL A 53 17.45 17.24 -10.44
N SER A 54 18.04 16.94 -9.27
CA SER A 54 18.76 15.71 -8.98
C SER A 54 18.55 15.29 -7.53
N LEU A 55 18.71 14.01 -7.21
CA LEU A 55 18.61 13.50 -5.85
C LEU A 55 19.66 14.12 -4.90
N SER A 56 20.86 14.37 -5.41
CA SER A 56 21.96 14.99 -4.66
C SER A 56 21.76 16.48 -4.37
N SER A 57 20.91 17.18 -5.13
CA SER A 57 20.62 18.60 -4.93
C SER A 57 19.41 18.86 -4.02
N ILE A 58 18.77 17.82 -3.49
CA ILE A 58 17.60 17.98 -2.62
C ILE A 58 18.02 18.57 -1.27
N ILE A 59 17.58 19.80 -1.04
CA ILE A 59 17.57 20.46 0.26
C ILE A 59 16.11 20.69 0.62
N ILE A 60 15.62 19.97 1.65
CA ILE A 60 14.22 20.09 2.06
C ILE A 60 14.05 21.42 2.81
N PRO A 61 13.11 22.28 2.40
CA PRO A 61 12.82 23.53 3.09
C PRO A 61 12.36 23.29 4.53
N ASP A 62 12.75 24.17 5.46
CA ASP A 62 12.45 23.99 6.89
C ASP A 62 10.95 23.83 7.17
N ASP A 63 10.07 24.57 6.49
CA ASP A 63 8.61 24.50 6.64
C ASP A 63 8.02 23.14 6.21
N MET A 64 8.73 22.42 5.34
CA MET A 64 8.35 21.08 4.88
C MET A 64 8.82 19.97 5.82
N CYS A 65 9.72 20.27 6.76
CA CYS A 65 10.15 19.32 7.80
C CYS A 65 9.10 19.13 8.90
N TYR A 66 8.07 19.98 8.95
CA TYR A 66 7.00 19.95 9.95
C TYR A 66 5.64 19.65 9.31
N ASN A 67 4.74 19.01 10.07
CA ASN A 67 3.36 18.76 9.65
C ASN A 67 2.52 20.05 9.72
N ASN A 68 1.23 19.97 9.34
CA ASN A 68 0.32 21.13 9.34
C ASN A 68 0.08 21.71 10.75
N SER A 69 0.31 20.91 11.80
CA SER A 69 0.30 21.36 13.21
C SER A 69 1.66 21.88 13.70
N LYS A 70 2.61 22.13 12.79
CA LYS A 70 3.97 22.63 13.07
C LYS A 70 4.78 21.74 14.03
N LYS A 71 4.53 20.44 14.04
CA LYS A 71 5.31 19.43 14.77
C LYS A 71 6.30 18.72 13.84
N GLU A 72 7.43 18.24 14.39
CA GLU A 72 8.43 17.47 13.64
C GLU A 72 7.76 16.33 12.87
N PHE A 73 8.10 16.19 11.58
CA PHE A 73 7.43 15.27 10.68
C PHE A 73 8.40 14.53 9.76
N LEU A 74 9.41 15.21 9.24
CA LEU A 74 10.51 14.57 8.51
C LEU A 74 11.40 13.82 9.50
N PHE A 75 11.55 12.49 9.33
CA PHE A 75 12.46 11.69 10.16
C PHE A 75 13.61 11.06 9.39
N CYS A 76 13.53 11.00 8.06
CA CYS A 76 14.58 10.47 7.21
C CYS A 76 14.80 11.38 6.01
N ASN A 77 16.05 11.78 5.78
CA ASN A 77 16.52 12.41 4.55
C ASN A 77 17.94 11.89 4.30
N SER A 78 18.04 10.67 3.79
CA SER A 78 19.33 9.99 3.65
C SER A 78 20.15 10.54 2.47
N PRO A 79 21.48 10.37 2.47
CA PRO A 79 22.33 10.74 1.34
C PRO A 79 22.11 9.81 0.14
N THR A 80 22.60 10.21 -1.03
CA THR A 80 22.72 9.33 -2.21
C THR A 80 24.02 8.52 -2.16
N PRO A 81 24.09 7.31 -2.75
CA PRO A 81 22.99 6.57 -3.39
C PRO A 81 22.01 5.98 -2.37
N HIS A 82 20.89 5.44 -2.87
CA HIS A 82 19.80 4.85 -2.06
C HIS A 82 19.06 5.90 -1.21
N LYS A 83 18.88 7.10 -1.76
CA LYS A 83 18.23 8.20 -1.08
C LYS A 83 16.79 7.85 -0.70
N VAL A 84 16.47 8.05 0.56
CA VAL A 84 15.14 7.90 1.15
C VAL A 84 14.76 9.19 1.84
N ILE A 85 13.55 9.66 1.55
CA ILE A 85 12.89 10.70 2.32
C ILE A 85 11.65 10.08 2.97
N ALA A 86 11.50 10.24 4.29
CA ALA A 86 10.37 9.67 5.01
C ALA A 86 9.83 10.57 6.11
N PHE A 87 8.51 10.49 6.28
CA PHE A 87 7.72 11.33 7.17
C PHE A 87 6.79 10.50 8.06
N ALA A 88 6.70 10.90 9.33
CA ALA A 88 5.77 10.38 10.32
C ALA A 88 5.72 11.35 11.51
N SER A 89 4.54 11.65 12.04
CA SER A 89 4.42 12.45 13.25
C SER A 89 4.57 11.56 14.50
N GLU A 90 4.92 12.14 15.64
CA GLU A 90 5.03 11.41 16.92
C GLU A 90 3.72 10.67 17.26
N GLN A 91 2.55 11.28 16.99
CA GLN A 91 1.24 10.64 17.18
C GLN A 91 1.06 9.42 16.26
N ALA A 92 1.54 9.52 15.01
CA ALA A 92 1.57 8.41 14.07
C ALA A 92 2.45 7.26 14.59
N LEU A 93 3.63 7.58 15.13
CA LEU A 93 4.55 6.58 15.71
C LEU A 93 4.00 5.91 16.96
N LYS A 94 3.29 6.64 17.83
CA LYS A 94 2.58 6.04 18.97
C LYS A 94 1.50 5.07 18.49
N LEU A 95 0.76 5.45 17.46
CA LEU A 95 -0.22 4.55 16.84
C LEU A 95 0.46 3.33 16.22
N LEU A 96 1.61 3.51 15.56
CA LEU A 96 2.43 2.41 15.02
C LEU A 96 2.87 1.43 16.11
N SER A 97 3.38 1.95 17.23
CA SER A 97 3.85 1.20 18.39
C SER A 97 2.74 0.40 19.06
N ASN A 98 1.54 0.99 19.19
CA ASN A 98 0.38 0.35 19.79
C ASN A 98 -0.24 -0.75 18.92
N ASN A 99 0.14 -0.85 17.64
CA ASN A 99 -0.40 -1.83 16.72
C ASN A 99 0.68 -2.86 16.33
N PRO A 100 0.51 -4.14 16.72
CA PRO A 100 1.51 -5.18 16.43
C PRO A 100 1.54 -5.63 14.96
N HIS A 101 0.62 -5.16 14.13
CA HIS A 101 0.44 -5.61 12.75
C HIS A 101 0.54 -4.45 11.78
N TRP A 102 1.61 -4.44 11.01
CA TRP A 102 1.91 -3.41 10.02
C TRP A 102 1.67 -3.94 8.61
N ASN A 103 1.32 -3.05 7.70
CA ASN A 103 1.09 -3.38 6.30
C ASN A 103 1.90 -2.39 5.44
N GLY A 104 2.85 -2.90 4.67
CA GLY A 104 3.68 -2.14 3.74
C GLY A 104 3.16 -2.27 2.32
N ASP A 105 3.15 -1.17 1.58
CA ASP A 105 2.84 -1.17 0.15
C ASP A 105 3.55 -0.05 -0.61
N GLY A 106 4.00 -0.37 -1.82
CA GLY A 106 4.65 0.56 -2.74
C GLY A 106 3.69 1.08 -3.80
N THR A 107 3.92 2.29 -4.31
CA THR A 107 3.24 2.80 -5.50
C THR A 107 4.18 3.67 -6.35
N PHE A 108 4.16 3.43 -7.66
CA PHE A 108 5.01 4.10 -8.63
C PHE A 108 4.37 5.40 -9.15
N ARG A 109 3.08 5.34 -9.50
CA ARG A 109 2.38 6.44 -10.18
C ARG A 109 2.42 7.76 -9.41
N THR A 110 2.34 7.69 -8.09
CA THR A 110 2.29 8.85 -7.19
C THR A 110 3.62 9.15 -6.52
N SER A 111 4.69 8.43 -6.91
CA SER A 111 6.05 8.72 -6.49
C SER A 111 6.51 10.08 -7.03
N PRO A 112 7.26 10.90 -6.27
CA PRO A 112 7.88 12.09 -6.81
C PRO A 112 8.79 11.76 -7.99
N ALA A 113 8.87 12.64 -8.99
CA ALA A 113 9.53 12.35 -10.27
C ALA A 113 11.01 11.92 -10.20
N LEU A 114 11.74 12.28 -9.14
CA LEU A 114 13.14 11.88 -8.94
C LEU A 114 13.30 10.50 -8.28
N PHE A 115 12.22 9.91 -7.78
CA PHE A 115 12.22 8.68 -6.98
C PHE A 115 11.49 7.57 -7.74
N THR A 116 12.03 6.35 -7.74
CA THR A 116 11.39 5.21 -8.39
C THR A 116 10.02 4.89 -7.78
N GLN A 117 9.87 4.99 -6.46
CA GLN A 117 8.61 4.66 -5.80
C GLN A 117 8.36 5.47 -4.53
N SER A 118 7.08 5.61 -4.18
CA SER A 118 6.67 5.87 -2.81
C SER A 118 6.36 4.57 -2.09
N TYR A 119 6.67 4.53 -0.80
CA TYR A 119 6.37 3.39 0.06
C TYR A 119 5.64 3.86 1.31
N TYR A 120 4.64 3.11 1.75
CA TYR A 120 3.82 3.49 2.89
C TYR A 120 3.70 2.33 3.87
N PHE A 121 3.74 2.64 5.18
CA PHE A 121 3.32 1.69 6.22
C PHE A 121 2.01 2.13 6.83
N HIS A 122 1.12 1.15 6.98
CA HIS A 122 -0.22 1.32 7.50
C HIS A 122 -0.47 0.39 8.67
N VAL A 123 -1.33 0.82 9.59
CA VAL A 123 -1.85 0.00 10.69
C VAL A 123 -3.36 0.05 10.71
N CYS A 124 -3.97 -1.05 11.13
CA CYS A 124 -5.39 -1.13 11.37
C CYS A 124 -5.61 -1.16 12.87
N ASP A 125 -6.18 -0.08 13.41
CA ASP A 125 -6.69 -0.09 14.78
C ASP A 125 -8.09 -0.74 14.84
N GLU A 126 -8.77 -0.60 15.97
CA GLU A 126 -10.12 -1.12 16.20
C GLU A 126 -11.18 -0.63 15.20
N PHE A 127 -10.91 0.46 14.48
CA PHE A 127 -11.90 1.12 13.61
C PHE A 127 -11.56 1.07 12.13
N SER A 128 -10.32 1.41 11.76
CA SER A 128 -9.95 1.55 10.35
C SER A 128 -8.45 1.50 10.09
N MET A 129 -8.09 1.15 8.85
CA MET A 129 -6.72 1.23 8.34
C MET A 129 -6.27 2.69 8.19
N LYS A 130 -5.06 3.00 8.64
CA LYS A 130 -4.47 4.35 8.65
C LYS A 130 -3.05 4.31 8.07
N PRO A 131 -2.71 5.12 7.04
CA PRO A 131 -1.33 5.34 6.65
C PRO A 131 -0.63 6.11 7.77
N ILE A 132 0.57 5.66 8.12
CA ILE A 132 1.34 6.17 9.26
C ILE A 132 2.67 6.73 8.79
N ILE A 133 3.37 5.94 7.97
CA ILE A 133 4.67 6.31 7.42
C ILE A 133 4.48 6.57 5.94
N PHE A 134 5.05 7.67 5.48
CA PHE A 134 5.03 8.08 4.09
C PHE A 134 6.47 8.27 3.64
N SER A 135 6.93 7.52 2.65
CA SER A 135 8.28 7.65 2.13
C SER A 135 8.35 7.65 0.61
N CYS A 136 9.45 8.16 0.07
CA CYS A 136 9.87 7.95 -1.31
C CYS A 136 11.31 7.43 -1.34
N CYS A 137 11.57 6.44 -2.17
CA CYS A 137 12.84 5.71 -2.27
C CYS A 137 13.43 5.89 -3.67
N GLU A 138 14.72 6.20 -3.73
CA GLU A 138 15.48 6.36 -4.98
C GLU A 138 15.34 5.12 -5.84
N ASP A 139 15.39 3.94 -5.23
CA ASP A 139 15.28 2.65 -5.88
C ASP A 139 14.53 1.63 -4.98
N LYS A 140 14.49 0.38 -5.45
CA LYS A 140 13.87 -0.77 -4.78
C LYS A 140 14.92 -1.70 -4.15
N SER A 141 16.11 -1.18 -3.86
CA SER A 141 17.19 -1.99 -3.28
C SER A 141 16.93 -2.31 -1.81
N GLU A 142 17.56 -3.38 -1.34
CA GLU A 142 17.59 -3.71 0.09
C GLU A 142 18.15 -2.56 0.93
N GLU A 143 19.17 -1.85 0.43
CA GLU A 143 19.81 -0.75 1.15
C GLU A 143 18.85 0.43 1.35
N SER A 144 18.09 0.82 0.32
CA SER A 144 17.03 1.83 0.46
C SER A 144 16.01 1.44 1.55
N TYR A 145 15.55 0.19 1.55
CA TYR A 145 14.59 -0.27 2.57
C TYR A 145 15.19 -0.34 3.98
N ARG A 146 16.45 -0.76 4.08
CA ARG A 146 17.20 -0.79 5.33
C ARG A 146 17.35 0.61 5.91
N GLN A 147 17.72 1.60 5.09
CA GLN A 147 17.80 3.01 5.51
C GLN A 147 16.46 3.54 6.02
N LEU A 148 15.35 3.23 5.33
CA LEU A 148 14.00 3.62 5.75
C LEU A 148 13.68 3.06 7.15
N LEU A 149 13.86 1.75 7.34
CA LEU A 149 13.50 1.06 8.58
C LEU A 149 14.43 1.42 9.75
N GLN A 150 15.73 1.55 9.50
CA GLN A 150 16.70 1.98 10.53
C GLN A 150 16.45 3.43 10.97
N SER A 151 16.15 4.32 10.03
CA SER A 151 15.81 5.72 10.34
C SER A 151 14.52 5.79 11.16
N LEU A 152 13.51 4.98 10.82
CA LEU A 152 12.28 4.84 11.59
C LEU A 152 12.57 4.37 13.02
N PHE A 153 13.33 3.29 13.18
CA PHE A 153 13.67 2.72 14.48
C PHE A 153 14.43 3.73 15.35
N THR A 154 15.43 4.39 14.78
CA THR A 154 16.24 5.41 15.45
C THR A 154 15.39 6.60 15.88
N HIS A 155 14.53 7.09 14.99
CA HIS A 155 13.68 8.23 15.26
C HIS A 155 12.61 7.91 16.32
N ALA A 156 12.00 6.73 16.29
CA ALA A 156 11.09 6.29 17.35
C ALA A 156 11.81 6.17 18.71
N THR A 157 13.01 5.59 18.73
CA THR A 157 13.84 5.47 19.94
C THR A 157 14.18 6.84 20.53
N LYS A 158 14.57 7.82 19.68
CA LYS A 158 14.81 9.22 20.09
C LYS A 158 13.59 9.85 20.76
N ASN A 159 12.39 9.47 20.32
CA ASN A 159 11.12 9.94 20.88
C ASN A 159 10.60 9.07 22.04
N ASN A 160 11.40 8.14 22.57
CA ASN A 160 11.02 7.18 23.62
C ASN A 160 9.82 6.29 23.23
N ILE A 161 9.70 5.95 21.96
CA ILE A 161 8.65 5.08 21.42
C ILE A 161 9.30 3.74 21.03
N VAL A 162 8.81 2.65 21.63
CA VAL A 162 9.30 1.30 21.34
C VAL A 162 8.51 0.72 20.17
N LEU A 163 9.20 0.35 19.10
CA LEU A 163 8.61 -0.35 17.96
C LEU A 163 8.90 -1.85 18.08
N ASN A 164 7.85 -2.65 18.25
CA ASN A 164 7.96 -4.11 18.33
C ASN A 164 6.82 -4.79 17.54
N PRO A 165 6.83 -4.70 16.20
CA PRO A 165 5.80 -5.33 15.38
C PRO A 165 5.87 -6.84 15.52
N SER A 166 4.73 -7.49 15.75
CA SER A 166 4.63 -8.95 15.71
C SER A 166 4.60 -9.46 14.27
N THR A 167 3.95 -8.72 13.36
CA THR A 167 3.96 -9.06 11.92
C THR A 167 3.96 -7.86 11.02
N ILE A 168 4.63 -7.99 9.89
CA ILE A 168 4.64 -6.98 8.82
C ILE A 168 4.19 -7.67 7.52
N LEU A 169 3.02 -7.28 7.01
CA LEU A 169 2.46 -7.76 5.75
C LEU A 169 2.97 -6.90 4.59
N ILE A 170 3.69 -7.48 3.64
CA ILE A 170 4.31 -6.77 2.51
C ILE A 170 4.08 -7.50 1.18
N ASP A 171 4.49 -6.87 0.08
CA ASP A 171 4.65 -7.52 -1.22
C ASP A 171 5.90 -8.45 -1.25
N PHE A 172 6.01 -9.29 -2.27
CA PHE A 172 7.04 -10.30 -2.49
C PHE A 172 8.35 -9.69 -3.01
N GLU A 173 8.93 -8.80 -2.21
CA GLU A 173 10.20 -8.13 -2.51
C GLU A 173 11.31 -8.55 -1.55
N GLN A 174 12.29 -9.29 -2.07
CA GLN A 174 13.37 -9.85 -1.24
C GLN A 174 14.13 -8.77 -0.46
N GLY A 175 14.41 -7.62 -1.08
CA GLY A 175 15.12 -6.53 -0.41
C GLY A 175 14.38 -6.02 0.83
N MET A 176 13.05 -5.90 0.75
CA MET A 176 12.25 -5.48 1.91
C MET A 176 12.20 -6.59 2.98
N VAL A 177 12.07 -7.86 2.57
CA VAL A 177 12.12 -9.00 3.50
C VAL A 177 13.42 -9.00 4.29
N ASN A 178 14.56 -8.87 3.61
CA ASN A 178 15.87 -8.84 4.22
C ASN A 178 16.01 -7.64 5.17
N ALA A 179 15.64 -6.44 4.71
CA ALA A 179 15.71 -5.23 5.53
C ALA A 179 14.83 -5.31 6.80
N ILE A 180 13.65 -5.93 6.72
CA ILE A 180 12.80 -6.16 7.90
C ILE A 180 13.46 -7.15 8.86
N ASN A 181 13.98 -8.27 8.36
CA ASN A 181 14.63 -9.26 9.23
C ASN A 181 15.87 -8.69 9.94
N ASP A 182 16.59 -7.78 9.28
CA ASP A 182 17.75 -7.10 9.86
C ASP A 182 17.37 -6.09 10.96
N VAL A 183 16.31 -5.31 10.75
CA VAL A 183 15.92 -4.21 11.67
C VAL A 183 14.93 -4.66 12.74
N PHE A 184 14.01 -5.57 12.40
CA PHE A 184 12.96 -6.10 13.26
C PHE A 184 13.02 -7.64 13.28
N PRO A 185 14.09 -8.25 13.85
CA PRO A 185 14.33 -9.70 13.76
C PRO A 185 13.25 -10.57 14.43
N HIS A 186 12.43 -9.99 15.30
CA HIS A 186 11.33 -10.68 15.98
C HIS A 186 9.99 -10.56 15.23
N ALA A 187 9.92 -9.72 14.20
CA ALA A 187 8.71 -9.55 13.42
C ALA A 187 8.59 -10.67 12.39
N LEU A 188 7.42 -11.32 12.34
CA LEU A 188 7.15 -12.28 11.28
C LEU A 188 6.70 -11.54 10.01
N VAL A 189 7.53 -11.62 8.98
CA VAL A 189 7.20 -11.13 7.64
C VAL A 189 6.11 -11.99 7.03
N LYS A 190 5.05 -11.37 6.53
CA LYS A 190 3.97 -12.04 5.82
C LYS A 190 3.84 -11.51 4.39
N GLY A 191 3.64 -12.41 3.42
CA GLY A 191 3.34 -12.04 2.03
C GLY A 191 1.86 -11.72 1.84
N CYS A 192 1.52 -10.67 1.11
CA CYS A 192 0.13 -10.29 0.84
C CYS A 192 -0.58 -11.28 -0.11
N HIS A 193 -1.74 -11.81 0.29
CA HIS A 193 -2.53 -12.74 -0.56
C HIS A 193 -2.95 -12.11 -1.90
N PHE A 194 -3.25 -10.81 -1.91
CA PHE A 194 -3.59 -10.10 -3.14
C PHE A 194 -2.43 -10.11 -4.15
N HIS A 195 -1.22 -9.74 -3.69
CA HIS A 195 -0.04 -9.73 -4.55
C HIS A 195 0.39 -11.13 -4.97
N PHE A 196 0.22 -12.13 -4.11
CA PHE A 196 0.40 -13.54 -4.49
C PHE A 196 -0.47 -13.87 -5.70
N ALA A 197 -1.79 -13.62 -5.59
CA ALA A 197 -2.73 -13.87 -6.67
C ALA A 197 -2.44 -13.06 -7.93
N GLN A 198 -2.01 -11.80 -7.77
CA GLN A 198 -1.60 -10.93 -8.88
C GLN A 198 -0.38 -11.48 -9.61
N ASN A 199 0.63 -11.97 -8.88
CA ASN A 199 1.85 -12.57 -9.45
C ASN A 199 1.53 -13.82 -10.28
N ILE A 200 0.63 -14.69 -9.78
CA ILE A 200 0.12 -15.83 -10.56
C ILE A 200 -0.54 -15.35 -11.87
N TRP A 201 -1.40 -14.34 -11.79
CA TRP A 201 -2.08 -13.82 -12.97
C TRP A 201 -1.14 -13.16 -13.99
N LYS A 202 -0.12 -12.42 -13.52
CA LYS A 202 0.95 -11.87 -14.36
C LYS A 202 1.65 -12.97 -15.14
N LYS A 203 1.97 -14.11 -14.51
CA LYS A 203 2.60 -15.24 -15.22
C LYS A 203 1.64 -15.93 -16.19
N ILE A 204 0.36 -16.06 -15.86
CA ILE A 204 -0.68 -16.52 -16.81
C ILE A 204 -0.72 -15.65 -18.07
N LYS A 205 -0.68 -14.31 -17.92
CA LYS A 205 -0.57 -13.38 -19.05
C LYS A 205 0.74 -13.61 -19.83
N LYS A 206 1.88 -13.59 -19.13
CA LYS A 206 3.23 -13.74 -19.72
C LYS A 206 3.41 -15.03 -20.52
N TYR A 207 2.80 -16.12 -20.07
CA TYR A 207 2.88 -17.43 -20.73
C TYR A 207 1.75 -17.67 -21.74
N ASN A 208 0.96 -16.64 -22.07
CA ASN A 208 -0.15 -16.70 -23.03
C ASN A 208 -1.24 -17.73 -22.66
N LEU A 209 -1.45 -17.96 -21.36
CA LEU A 209 -2.42 -18.93 -20.83
C LEU A 209 -3.82 -18.34 -20.62
N VAL A 210 -4.03 -17.05 -20.93
CA VAL A 210 -5.29 -16.34 -20.66
C VAL A 210 -6.49 -17.02 -21.30
N THR A 211 -6.37 -17.48 -22.55
CA THR A 211 -7.48 -18.15 -23.25
C THR A 211 -7.81 -19.49 -22.60
N LEU A 212 -6.80 -20.31 -22.28
CA LEU A 212 -6.96 -21.59 -21.61
C LEU A 212 -7.55 -21.42 -20.20
N SER A 213 -7.14 -20.36 -19.48
CA SER A 213 -7.64 -20.05 -18.12
C SER A 213 -9.15 -19.80 -18.04
N LYS A 214 -9.84 -19.63 -19.18
CA LYS A 214 -11.30 -19.47 -19.24
C LYS A 214 -12.05 -20.80 -19.20
N GLN A 215 -11.40 -21.90 -19.57
CA GLN A 215 -11.99 -23.24 -19.54
C GLN A 215 -12.23 -23.67 -18.09
N GLU A 216 -13.34 -24.37 -17.82
CA GLU A 216 -13.81 -24.57 -16.46
C GLU A 216 -12.83 -25.37 -15.58
N ASN A 217 -12.28 -26.46 -16.11
CA ASN A 217 -11.29 -27.31 -15.45
C ASN A 217 -10.00 -26.53 -15.12
N ILE A 218 -9.48 -25.76 -16.08
CA ILE A 218 -8.27 -24.96 -15.87
C ILE A 218 -8.51 -23.81 -14.90
N ARG A 219 -9.65 -23.12 -15.04
CA ARG A 219 -10.05 -22.03 -14.15
C ARG A 219 -10.16 -22.50 -12.69
N ARG A 220 -10.61 -23.74 -12.50
CA ARG A 220 -10.69 -24.41 -11.18
C ARG A 220 -9.31 -24.65 -10.59
N GLN A 221 -8.35 -25.14 -11.38
CA GLN A 221 -6.98 -25.35 -10.91
C GLN A 221 -6.23 -24.04 -10.64
N ILE A 222 -6.39 -23.03 -11.48
CA ILE A 222 -5.87 -21.69 -11.20
C ILE A 222 -6.45 -21.12 -9.90
N ALA A 223 -7.74 -21.37 -9.63
CA ALA A 223 -8.36 -20.97 -8.37
C ALA A 223 -7.79 -21.76 -7.16
N ASN A 224 -7.37 -23.01 -7.34
CA ASN A 224 -6.65 -23.77 -6.31
C ASN A 224 -5.27 -23.18 -6.03
N ILE A 225 -4.51 -22.81 -7.07
CA ILE A 225 -3.21 -22.12 -6.91
C ILE A 225 -3.41 -20.84 -6.08
N ILE A 226 -4.39 -20.01 -6.45
CA ILE A 226 -4.70 -18.77 -5.72
C ILE A 226 -5.21 -19.03 -4.29
N ALA A 227 -5.78 -20.22 -4.03
CA ALA A 227 -6.25 -20.61 -2.71
C ALA A 227 -5.14 -21.16 -1.80
N LEU A 228 -3.94 -21.45 -2.30
CA LEU A 228 -2.85 -22.04 -1.51
C LEU A 228 -2.55 -21.28 -0.21
N PRO A 229 -2.56 -19.93 -0.17
CA PRO A 229 -2.36 -19.19 1.09
C PRO A 229 -3.42 -19.45 2.16
N LEU A 230 -4.55 -20.07 1.82
CA LEU A 230 -5.70 -20.28 2.69
C LEU A 230 -5.90 -21.75 3.08
N ILE A 231 -5.05 -22.67 2.62
CA ILE A 231 -5.09 -24.08 3.03
C ILE A 231 -4.10 -24.36 4.16
N PRO A 232 -4.31 -25.43 4.95
CA PRO A 232 -3.34 -25.85 5.95
C PRO A 232 -1.96 -26.05 5.32
N PRO A 233 -0.86 -25.62 5.98
CA PRO A 233 0.48 -25.74 5.43
C PRO A 233 0.87 -27.17 5.03
N ASN A 234 0.39 -28.18 5.76
CA ASN A 234 0.63 -29.60 5.48
C ASN A 234 -0.09 -30.12 4.21
N GLU A 235 -1.12 -29.41 3.73
CA GLU A 235 -1.86 -29.77 2.51
C GLU A 235 -1.29 -29.12 1.25
N VAL A 236 -0.32 -28.19 1.40
CA VAL A 236 0.20 -27.39 0.28
C VAL A 236 0.84 -28.25 -0.79
N ASN A 237 1.73 -29.17 -0.41
CA ASN A 237 2.45 -30.02 -1.38
C ASN A 237 1.47 -30.97 -2.11
N ASN A 238 0.62 -31.69 -1.36
CA ASN A 238 -0.40 -32.57 -1.94
C ASN A 238 -1.34 -31.82 -2.90
N CYS A 239 -1.74 -30.60 -2.55
CA CYS A 239 -2.56 -29.77 -3.42
C CYS A 239 -1.82 -29.36 -4.68
N MET A 240 -0.52 -29.02 -4.57
CA MET A 240 0.29 -28.61 -5.70
C MET A 240 0.55 -29.78 -6.68
N GLU A 241 0.84 -30.97 -6.18
CA GLU A 241 1.01 -32.19 -7.00
C GLU A 241 -0.25 -32.44 -7.85
N LYS A 242 -1.43 -32.43 -7.24
CA LYS A 242 -2.71 -32.58 -7.97
C LYS A 242 -2.92 -31.49 -9.03
N ILE A 243 -2.55 -30.24 -8.72
CA ILE A 243 -2.65 -29.13 -9.67
C ILE A 243 -1.72 -29.35 -10.88
N ILE A 244 -0.49 -29.83 -10.63
CA ILE A 244 0.49 -30.14 -11.68
C ILE A 244 -0.05 -31.23 -12.58
N ASP A 245 -0.53 -32.33 -12.01
CA ASP A 245 -1.11 -33.43 -12.78
C ASP A 245 -2.28 -32.96 -13.65
N GLU A 246 -3.20 -32.17 -13.10
CA GLU A 246 -4.37 -31.71 -13.86
C GLU A 246 -4.01 -30.69 -14.96
N LEU A 247 -3.06 -29.78 -14.70
CA LEU A 247 -2.70 -28.72 -15.65
C LEU A 247 -1.71 -29.19 -16.72
N CYS A 248 -0.64 -29.88 -16.33
CA CYS A 248 0.42 -30.30 -17.25
C CYS A 248 -0.02 -31.44 -18.16
N ASN A 249 -0.90 -32.35 -17.69
CA ASN A 249 -1.52 -33.35 -18.57
C ASN A 249 -2.50 -32.72 -19.58
N TYR A 250 -3.04 -31.53 -19.28
CA TYR A 250 -3.90 -30.81 -20.21
C TYR A 250 -3.11 -30.10 -21.31
N ASP A 251 -2.08 -29.33 -20.94
CA ASP A 251 -1.19 -28.65 -21.89
C ASP A 251 0.18 -28.39 -21.22
N THR A 252 1.26 -28.88 -21.83
CA THR A 252 2.66 -28.65 -21.39
C THR A 252 3.03 -27.18 -21.18
N LYS A 253 2.30 -26.22 -21.77
CA LYS A 253 2.51 -24.78 -21.50
C LYS A 253 2.32 -24.42 -20.02
N PHE A 254 1.58 -25.21 -19.25
CA PHE A 254 1.41 -25.01 -17.81
C PHE A 254 2.65 -25.33 -16.99
N GLU A 255 3.62 -26.10 -17.52
CA GLU A 255 4.89 -26.40 -16.83
C GLU A 255 5.60 -25.12 -16.38
N LYS A 256 5.65 -24.11 -17.27
CA LYS A 256 6.25 -22.80 -16.94
C LYS A 256 5.56 -22.10 -15.77
N LEU A 257 4.24 -22.27 -15.64
CA LEU A 257 3.47 -21.68 -14.54
C LEU A 257 3.72 -22.47 -13.24
N THR A 258 3.67 -23.80 -13.29
CA THR A 258 3.86 -24.64 -12.11
C THR A 258 5.30 -24.54 -11.59
N ASP A 259 6.31 -24.54 -12.47
CA ASP A 259 7.72 -24.34 -12.11
C ASP A 259 7.93 -23.00 -11.43
N TYR A 260 7.28 -21.94 -11.94
CA TYR A 260 7.31 -20.64 -11.30
C TYR A 260 6.75 -20.70 -9.88
N VAL A 261 5.61 -21.38 -9.68
CA VAL A 261 5.00 -21.52 -8.36
C VAL A 261 5.90 -22.31 -7.41
N ILE A 262 6.44 -23.45 -7.85
CA ILE A 262 7.33 -24.30 -7.04
C ILE A 262 8.55 -23.50 -6.59
N LYS A 263 9.28 -22.92 -7.55
CA LYS A 263 10.54 -22.19 -7.30
C LYS A 263 10.36 -20.97 -6.39
N ASN A 264 9.22 -20.28 -6.47
CA ASN A 264 9.03 -19.04 -5.72
C ASN A 264 8.32 -19.26 -4.39
N TYR A 265 7.53 -20.33 -4.23
CA TYR A 265 6.62 -20.47 -3.10
C TYR A 265 6.63 -21.82 -2.36
N ILE A 266 7.09 -22.92 -2.97
CA ILE A 266 6.92 -24.27 -2.41
C ILE A 266 8.24 -24.88 -1.90
N GLU A 267 9.13 -25.32 -2.80
CA GLU A 267 10.32 -26.11 -2.47
C GLU A 267 11.60 -25.27 -2.54
N ASP A 268 12.38 -25.22 -1.45
CA ASP A 268 13.56 -24.33 -1.31
C ASP A 268 13.30 -22.92 -1.85
N ALA A 269 12.08 -22.47 -1.59
CA ALA A 269 11.47 -21.37 -2.28
C ALA A 269 12.06 -20.05 -1.84
N ARG A 270 12.16 -19.11 -2.81
CA ARG A 270 12.52 -17.72 -2.51
C ARG A 270 11.64 -17.13 -1.40
N PHE A 271 10.36 -17.45 -1.40
CA PHE A 271 9.42 -17.07 -0.35
C PHE A 271 8.78 -18.33 0.26
N PRO A 272 9.19 -18.75 1.46
CA PRO A 272 8.75 -20.01 2.04
C PRO A 272 7.26 -20.00 2.41
N VAL A 273 6.63 -21.19 2.46
CA VAL A 273 5.21 -21.39 2.77
C VAL A 273 4.76 -20.60 4.00
N GLN A 274 5.56 -20.62 5.07
CA GLN A 274 5.26 -19.95 6.34
C GLN A 274 5.12 -18.44 6.20
N MET A 275 5.80 -17.83 5.22
CA MET A 275 5.74 -16.39 4.94
C MET A 275 4.40 -16.00 4.29
N TRP A 276 3.94 -16.73 3.28
CA TRP A 276 2.73 -16.34 2.53
C TRP A 276 1.46 -17.07 2.96
N ASN A 277 1.55 -18.13 3.76
CA ASN A 277 0.38 -18.84 4.27
C ASN A 277 -0.33 -18.04 5.37
N HIS A 278 -1.66 -18.04 5.28
CA HIS A 278 -2.58 -17.30 6.14
C HIS A 278 -3.61 -18.18 6.85
N PHE A 279 -3.54 -19.51 6.73
CA PHE A 279 -4.54 -20.42 7.29
C PHE A 279 -4.79 -20.14 8.77
N ASP A 280 -3.74 -19.97 9.57
CA ASP A 280 -3.87 -19.68 11.00
C ASP A 280 -4.42 -18.27 11.29
N THR A 281 -4.12 -17.31 10.41
CA THR A 281 -4.54 -15.91 10.53
C THR A 281 -5.94 -15.61 9.96
N ILE A 282 -6.65 -16.62 9.43
CA ILE A 282 -8.03 -16.48 8.97
C ILE A 282 -8.90 -15.99 10.13
N GLY A 283 -9.51 -14.81 9.96
CA GLY A 283 -10.40 -14.19 10.94
C GLY A 283 -9.73 -13.25 11.94
N GLN A 284 -8.39 -13.18 11.98
CA GLN A 284 -7.67 -12.37 12.96
C GLN A 284 -7.11 -11.07 12.40
N ARG A 285 -6.87 -10.98 11.07
CA ARG A 285 -6.11 -9.88 10.46
C ARG A 285 -6.61 -9.55 9.05
N PRO A 286 -6.40 -8.32 8.54
CA PRO A 286 -6.48 -8.10 7.11
C PRO A 286 -5.40 -8.96 6.43
N ARG A 287 -5.82 -9.96 5.67
CA ARG A 287 -4.96 -10.83 4.85
C ARG A 287 -4.62 -10.21 3.49
N THR A 288 -5.26 -9.08 3.20
CA THR A 288 -5.15 -8.37 1.93
C THR A 288 -4.89 -6.89 2.16
N ASN A 289 -4.15 -6.32 1.22
CA ASN A 289 -3.87 -4.91 1.12
C ASN A 289 -5.01 -4.14 0.39
N ASN A 290 -6.23 -4.68 0.29
CA ASN A 290 -7.35 -4.00 -0.40
C ASN A 290 -7.60 -2.56 0.09
N HIS A 291 -7.31 -2.29 1.38
CA HIS A 291 -7.41 -0.96 1.96
C HIS A 291 -6.28 -0.03 1.48
N LEU A 292 -5.07 -0.55 1.29
CA LEU A 292 -3.92 0.17 0.71
C LEU A 292 -4.19 0.53 -0.74
N GLU A 293 -4.73 -0.39 -1.55
CA GLU A 293 -5.19 -0.06 -2.90
C GLU A 293 -6.29 1.03 -2.90
N GLY A 294 -7.23 0.94 -1.96
CA GLY A 294 -8.25 1.95 -1.77
C GLY A 294 -7.68 3.33 -1.41
N TYR A 295 -6.61 3.36 -0.63
CA TYR A 295 -5.85 4.55 -0.30
C TYR A 295 -5.07 5.07 -1.53
N HIS A 296 -4.32 4.22 -2.23
CA HIS A 296 -3.61 4.55 -3.45
C HIS A 296 -4.55 5.06 -4.54
N ARG A 297 -5.76 4.50 -4.67
CA ARG A 297 -6.79 5.02 -5.59
C ARG A 297 -7.25 6.43 -5.22
N GLN A 298 -7.43 6.72 -3.94
CA GLN A 298 -7.75 8.07 -3.45
C GLN A 298 -6.59 9.04 -3.68
N LEU A 299 -5.35 8.59 -3.50
CA LEU A 299 -4.15 9.38 -3.76
C LEU A 299 -4.02 9.68 -5.26
N ASN A 300 -4.15 8.67 -6.11
CA ASN A 300 -4.11 8.77 -7.59
C ASN A 300 -5.20 9.67 -8.18
N ALA A 301 -6.30 9.89 -7.44
CA ALA A 301 -7.38 10.79 -7.85
C ALA A 301 -7.09 12.26 -7.50
N ARG A 302 -6.25 12.51 -6.49
CA ARG A 302 -5.90 13.85 -5.98
C ARG A 302 -4.58 14.35 -6.54
N VAL A 303 -3.64 13.45 -6.76
CA VAL A 303 -2.26 13.75 -7.17
C VAL A 303 -2.05 13.34 -8.62
N ARG A 304 -1.41 14.22 -9.39
CA ARG A 304 -1.00 13.91 -10.76
C ARG A 304 0.03 12.77 -10.77
N THR A 305 0.19 12.10 -11.91
CA THR A 305 1.28 11.13 -12.08
C THR A 305 2.63 11.84 -11.92
N ASN A 306 3.55 11.22 -11.18
CA ASN A 306 4.91 11.69 -10.95
C ASN A 306 4.98 13.19 -10.56
N PRO A 307 4.41 13.58 -9.40
CA PRO A 307 4.44 14.97 -8.95
C PRO A 307 5.87 15.47 -8.71
N ASP A 308 6.02 16.79 -8.62
CA ASP A 308 7.28 17.33 -8.07
C ASP A 308 7.36 17.07 -6.56
N LEU A 309 8.57 17.01 -6.00
CA LEU A 309 8.80 16.63 -4.61
C LEU A 309 8.02 17.49 -3.62
N TRP A 310 7.96 18.80 -3.84
CA TRP A 310 7.24 19.74 -2.99
C TRP A 310 5.73 19.49 -2.99
N THR A 311 5.16 19.25 -4.17
CA THR A 311 3.75 18.85 -4.30
C THR A 311 3.49 17.55 -3.53
N TRP A 312 4.38 16.56 -3.65
CA TRP A 312 4.22 15.29 -2.94
C TRP A 312 4.29 15.45 -1.41
N ILE A 313 5.25 16.23 -0.88
CA ILE A 313 5.35 16.47 0.57
C ILE A 313 4.08 17.14 1.10
N ASN A 314 3.53 18.13 0.38
CA ASN A 314 2.30 18.80 0.81
C ASN A 314 1.09 17.84 0.83
N GLU A 315 1.01 16.92 -0.12
CA GLU A 315 -0.03 15.89 -0.12
C GLU A 315 0.14 14.89 1.03
N VAL A 316 1.38 14.53 1.37
CA VAL A 316 1.70 13.71 2.53
C VAL A 316 1.28 14.41 3.84
N LYS A 317 1.58 15.70 3.99
CA LYS A 317 1.16 16.52 5.14
C LYS A 317 -0.36 16.56 5.27
N SER A 318 -1.07 16.85 4.17
CA SER A 318 -2.54 16.85 4.12
C SER A 318 -3.14 15.48 4.44
N SER A 319 -2.51 14.40 3.95
CA SER A 319 -2.94 13.04 4.23
C SER A 319 -2.75 12.65 5.69
N GLU A 320 -1.63 13.04 6.32
CA GLU A 320 -1.39 12.82 7.76
C GLU A 320 -2.43 13.53 8.61
N GLU A 321 -2.68 14.82 8.37
CA GLU A 321 -3.68 15.61 9.10
C GLU A 321 -5.08 14.99 9.00
N SER A 322 -5.48 14.59 7.78
CA SER A 322 -6.77 13.91 7.55
C SER A 322 -6.89 12.59 8.32
N VAL A 323 -5.76 11.89 8.52
CA VAL A 323 -5.72 10.60 9.21
C VAL A 323 -5.74 10.77 10.72
N MET A 324 -5.03 11.76 11.26
CA MET A 324 -5.07 12.07 12.69
C MET A 324 -6.44 12.60 13.12
N CYS A 325 -7.04 13.50 12.33
CA CYS A 325 -8.41 13.96 12.57
C CYS A 325 -9.41 12.79 12.57
N ARG A 326 -9.28 11.86 11.60
CA ARG A 326 -10.11 10.66 11.55
C ARG A 326 -9.88 9.77 12.76
N TYR A 327 -8.63 9.52 13.15
CA TYR A 327 -8.30 8.72 14.33
C TYR A 327 -8.98 9.27 15.59
N GLU A 328 -8.87 10.58 15.82
CA GLU A 328 -9.48 11.24 16.98
C GLU A 328 -11.01 11.15 16.95
N GLN A 329 -11.64 11.37 15.79
CA GLN A 329 -13.09 11.22 15.62
C GLN A 329 -13.57 9.80 15.92
N GLU A 330 -12.88 8.79 15.39
CA GLU A 330 -13.22 7.38 15.58
C GLU A 330 -13.07 6.98 17.06
N GLN A 331 -11.99 7.42 17.71
CA GLN A 331 -11.75 7.20 19.14
C GLN A 331 -12.79 7.87 20.03
N ALA A 332 -13.17 9.11 19.73
CA ALA A 332 -14.18 9.85 20.49
C ALA A 332 -15.59 9.25 20.34
N GLN A 333 -15.94 8.80 19.13
CA GLN A 333 -17.28 8.28 18.83
C GLN A 333 -17.40 6.76 19.01
N LYS A 334 -16.28 6.07 19.27
CA LYS A 334 -16.19 4.62 19.37
C LYS A 334 -16.83 3.89 18.18
N ARG A 335 -16.62 4.41 16.98
CA ARG A 335 -17.13 3.84 15.72
C ARG A 335 -16.23 4.17 14.53
N THR A 336 -16.24 3.29 13.53
CA THR A 336 -15.53 3.52 12.27
C THR A 336 -16.22 4.59 11.41
N THR A 337 -15.42 5.46 10.79
CA THR A 337 -15.88 6.41 9.78
C THR A 337 -15.80 5.82 8.37
N ARG A 338 -15.16 4.66 8.21
CA ARG A 338 -14.94 3.96 6.94
C ARG A 338 -15.36 2.50 7.04
N PRO A 339 -16.67 2.22 7.15
CA PRO A 339 -17.16 0.85 7.28
C PRO A 339 -16.75 0.01 6.07
N ARG A 340 -16.32 -1.24 6.33
CA ARG A 340 -16.04 -2.21 5.27
C ARG A 340 -17.34 -2.52 4.53
N LYS A 341 -17.26 -2.69 3.21
CA LYS A 341 -18.43 -3.09 2.40
C LYS A 341 -18.93 -4.46 2.90
N GLY A 342 -20.25 -4.60 3.09
CA GLY A 342 -20.86 -5.81 3.64
C GLY A 342 -20.48 -7.10 2.91
N LYS A 343 -20.27 -7.04 1.58
CA LYS A 343 -19.77 -8.17 0.77
C LYS A 343 -18.44 -8.74 1.30
N TYR A 344 -17.48 -7.87 1.65
CA TYR A 344 -16.18 -8.33 2.16
C TYR A 344 -16.28 -8.96 3.55
N ILE A 345 -17.18 -8.42 4.39
CA ILE A 345 -17.46 -8.99 5.72
C ILE A 345 -18.08 -10.38 5.57
N GLN A 346 -19.07 -10.53 4.68
CA GLN A 346 -19.70 -11.83 4.39
C GLN A 346 -18.68 -12.85 3.86
N ASP A 347 -17.75 -12.42 3.03
CA ASP A 347 -16.71 -13.28 2.48
C ASP A 347 -15.71 -13.75 3.53
N ASP A 348 -15.29 -12.87 4.43
CA ASP A 348 -14.47 -13.24 5.59
C ASP A 348 -15.22 -14.23 6.50
N ASN A 349 -16.51 -13.98 6.77
CA ASN A 349 -17.34 -14.87 7.59
C ASN A 349 -17.50 -16.26 6.98
N LYS A 350 -17.73 -16.35 5.67
CA LYS A 350 -17.78 -17.63 4.95
C LYS A 350 -16.47 -18.40 5.08
N LEU A 351 -15.35 -17.70 4.97
CA LEU A 351 -14.03 -18.32 5.06
C LEU A 351 -13.70 -18.78 6.48
N MET A 352 -14.05 -17.99 7.50
CA MET A 352 -13.93 -18.40 8.91
C MET A 352 -14.78 -19.64 9.21
N LEU A 353 -16.03 -19.67 8.74
CA LEU A 353 -16.91 -20.83 8.92
C LEU A 353 -16.38 -22.08 8.21
N ALA A 354 -15.86 -21.92 6.98
CA ALA A 354 -15.27 -23.00 6.22
C ALA A 354 -14.04 -23.59 6.92
N LYS A 355 -13.15 -22.73 7.44
CA LYS A 355 -12.00 -23.16 8.25
C LYS A 355 -12.45 -23.92 9.50
N LYS A 356 -13.46 -23.39 10.21
CA LYS A 356 -13.97 -24.04 11.43
C LYS A 356 -14.50 -25.44 11.13
N LYS A 357 -15.31 -25.59 10.07
CA LYS A 357 -15.82 -26.90 9.63
C LYS A 357 -14.68 -27.86 9.30
N TYR A 358 -13.72 -27.41 8.48
CA TYR A 358 -12.55 -28.22 8.14
C TYR A 358 -11.77 -28.71 9.38
N ILE A 359 -11.60 -27.87 10.40
CA ILE A 359 -10.93 -28.30 11.64
C ILE A 359 -11.73 -29.40 12.36
N GLU A 360 -13.06 -29.34 12.32
CA GLU A 360 -13.97 -30.29 12.96
C GLU A 360 -14.09 -31.61 12.18
N ASP A 361 -14.28 -31.55 10.86
CA ASP A 361 -14.61 -32.70 10.00
C ASP A 361 -13.42 -33.28 9.24
N GLN A 362 -12.30 -32.54 9.13
CA GLN A 362 -11.13 -32.87 8.33
C GLN A 362 -11.45 -33.12 6.84
N ASP A 363 -12.58 -32.62 6.33
CA ASP A 363 -12.99 -32.73 4.93
C ASP A 363 -12.32 -31.63 4.10
N PHE A 364 -11.11 -31.93 3.64
CA PHE A 364 -10.33 -31.00 2.81
C PHE A 364 -11.01 -30.69 1.47
N ASP A 365 -11.71 -31.66 0.86
CA ASP A 365 -12.33 -31.46 -0.45
C ASP A 365 -13.48 -30.45 -0.38
N THR A 366 -14.31 -30.52 0.67
CA THR A 366 -15.36 -29.53 0.92
C THR A 366 -14.79 -28.16 1.27
N TYR A 367 -13.71 -28.12 2.06
CA TYR A 367 -13.01 -26.88 2.35
C TYR A 367 -12.46 -26.23 1.08
N GLN A 368 -11.73 -26.99 0.26
CA GLN A 368 -11.11 -26.52 -0.98
C GLN A 368 -12.16 -26.01 -1.98
N LYS A 369 -13.32 -26.68 -2.11
CA LYS A 369 -14.45 -26.18 -2.92
C LYS A 369 -14.90 -24.79 -2.49
N THR A 370 -14.97 -24.53 -1.18
CA THR A 370 -15.34 -23.22 -0.64
C THR A 370 -14.29 -22.15 -0.96
N LEU A 371 -13.00 -22.51 -0.87
CA LEU A 371 -11.90 -21.60 -1.19
C LEU A 371 -11.90 -21.14 -2.65
N ARG A 372 -12.23 -22.03 -3.60
CA ARG A 372 -12.30 -21.66 -5.03
C ARG A 372 -13.25 -20.49 -5.29
N ALA A 373 -14.39 -20.44 -4.60
CA ALA A 373 -15.34 -19.34 -4.71
C ALA A 373 -14.74 -18.00 -4.22
N VAL A 374 -13.87 -18.05 -3.20
CA VAL A 374 -13.11 -16.88 -2.72
C VAL A 374 -12.05 -16.48 -3.76
N SER A 375 -11.28 -17.44 -4.27
CA SER A 375 -10.22 -17.24 -5.27
C SER A 375 -10.72 -16.63 -6.58
N HIS A 376 -11.88 -17.06 -7.10
CA HIS A 376 -12.44 -16.49 -8.33
C HIS A 376 -12.66 -14.98 -8.23
N ARG A 377 -12.97 -14.45 -7.04
CA ARG A 377 -13.14 -13.01 -6.86
C ARG A 377 -11.82 -12.24 -6.96
N TYR A 378 -10.72 -12.80 -6.46
CA TYR A 378 -9.39 -12.20 -6.68
C TYR A 378 -9.09 -12.09 -8.16
N ILE A 379 -9.35 -13.15 -8.94
CA ILE A 379 -9.16 -13.14 -10.40
C ILE A 379 -9.97 -12.01 -11.05
N HIS A 380 -11.21 -11.77 -10.62
CA HIS A 380 -12.02 -10.65 -11.12
C HIS A 380 -11.43 -9.28 -10.74
N ILE A 381 -11.06 -9.09 -9.46
CA ILE A 381 -10.47 -7.84 -8.98
C ILE A 381 -9.15 -7.54 -9.72
N ILE A 382 -8.30 -8.55 -9.92
CA ILE A 382 -7.01 -8.43 -10.61
C ILE A 382 -7.22 -8.10 -12.10
N LYS A 383 -8.27 -8.62 -12.74
CA LYS A 383 -8.62 -8.27 -14.13
C LYS A 383 -9.07 -6.82 -14.27
N ASP A 384 -9.74 -6.27 -13.24
CA ASP A 384 -10.24 -4.89 -13.22
C ASP A 384 -9.17 -3.87 -12.81
N ALA A 385 -8.13 -4.32 -12.09
CA ALA A 385 -6.95 -3.53 -11.78
C ALA A 385 -6.11 -3.32 -13.07
N LYS A 386 -6.45 -2.29 -13.84
CA LYS A 386 -5.64 -1.82 -14.98
C LYS A 386 -4.17 -1.66 -14.56
N ASP A 387 -3.28 -2.33 -15.29
CA ASP A 387 -1.88 -2.05 -15.60
C ASP A 387 -1.25 -0.88 -14.81
N SER A 388 -1.08 -1.04 -13.50
CA SER A 388 -0.44 -0.05 -12.61
C SER A 388 0.83 -0.60 -11.95
N SER A 389 1.28 -1.77 -12.38
CA SER A 389 2.50 -2.43 -11.92
C SER A 389 3.30 -3.03 -13.09
N ASP A 390 3.18 -2.46 -14.29
CA ASP A 390 3.85 -2.95 -15.51
C ASP A 390 5.34 -2.54 -15.55
N GLU A 391 6.04 -2.65 -14.43
CA GLU A 391 7.50 -2.58 -14.35
C GLU A 391 7.95 -3.56 -13.26
N GLU A 392 8.06 -4.84 -13.65
CA GLU A 392 8.61 -5.94 -12.83
C GLU A 392 9.89 -6.46 -13.49
#